data_AF-A0A086ZU15-F1
#
_entry.id   AF-A0A086ZU15-F1
#
_cell.length_a   1.000
_cell.length_b   1.000
_cell.length_c   1.000
_cell.angle_alpha   90.00
_cell.angle_beta   90.00
_cell.angle_gamma   90.00
#
_symmetry.space_group_name_H-M   'P 1'
#
loop_
_entity.id
_entity.type
_entity.pdbx_description
1 polymer ?
#
loop_
_entity_poly.entity_id
_entity_poly.type
_entity_poly.pdbx_seq_one_letter_code
_entity_poly.pdbx_strand_id
1 'polypeptide(L)'
;MANRVKLNYKGFKAIRQSAPVMHKVTLAAKGVADRANMLKSSPRAQYGYAVAQTTSKGSIALASTKGSAAAKRDNAKHNTLLKAVIPDG
;
A
#
# COMPACT_ATOMS: atom_id res chain seq x y z
N MET A 1 -11.83 30.33 26.31
CA MET A 1 -10.40 30.17 25.95
C MET A 1 -10.26 28.92 25.09
N ALA A 2 -9.88 29.03 23.81
CA ALA A 2 -9.67 27.85 22.96
C ALA A 2 -8.33 27.20 23.33
N ASN A 3 -8.36 25.99 23.88
CA ASN A 3 -7.16 25.29 24.33
C ASN A 3 -6.37 24.79 23.12
N ARG A 4 -5.28 25.48 22.76
CA ARG A 4 -4.48 25.18 21.57
C ARG A 4 -3.52 24.03 21.86
N VAL A 5 -3.96 22.80 21.59
CA VAL A 5 -3.10 21.60 21.71
C VAL A 5 -2.11 21.57 20.54
N LYS A 6 -0.80 21.53 20.85
CA LYS A 6 0.25 21.33 19.84
C LYS A 6 0.49 19.83 19.65
N LEU A 7 0.42 19.36 18.40
CA LEU A 7 0.73 17.96 18.07
C LEU A 7 2.21 17.65 18.39
N ASN A 8 2.45 16.66 19.24
CA ASN A 8 3.80 16.14 19.43
C ASN A 8 4.20 15.32 18.19
N TYR A 9 4.93 15.96 17.27
CA TYR A 9 5.34 15.34 16.02
C TYR A 9 6.20 14.09 16.22
N LYS A 10 7.07 14.07 17.25
CA LYS A 10 7.92 12.91 17.57
C LYS A 10 7.07 11.73 18.04
N GLY A 11 6.14 11.96 18.97
CA GLY A 11 5.22 10.93 19.46
C GLY A 11 4.29 10.41 18.36
N PHE A 12 3.74 11.31 17.55
CA PHE A 12 2.90 10.94 16.40
C PHE A 12 3.66 10.09 15.37
N LYS A 13 4.90 10.46 15.06
CA LYS A 13 5.76 9.67 14.16
C LYS A 13 6.04 8.28 14.74
N ALA A 14 6.36 8.18 16.03
CA ALA A 14 6.60 6.89 16.69
C ALA A 14 5.39 5.95 16.59
N ILE A 15 4.17 6.49 16.79
CA ILE A 15 2.93 5.73 16.60
C ILE A 15 2.81 5.24 15.15
N ARG A 16 3.06 6.11 14.16
CA ARG A 16 3.01 5.76 12.73
C ARG A 16 4.09 4.75 12.29
N GLN A 17 5.11 4.55 13.12
CA GLN A 17 6.19 3.58 12.93
C GLN A 17 6.04 2.34 13.82
N SER A 18 5.01 2.29 14.67
CA SER A 18 4.78 1.16 15.57
C SER A 18 4.45 -0.12 14.78
N ALA A 19 4.84 -1.27 15.34
CA ALA A 19 4.59 -2.57 14.72
C ALA A 19 3.11 -2.82 14.35
N PRO A 20 2.11 -2.47 15.20
CA PRO A 20 0.70 -2.62 14.82
C PRO A 20 0.30 -1.78 13.61
N VAL A 21 0.80 -0.54 13.50
CA VAL A 21 0.52 0.32 12.34
C VAL A 21 1.20 -0.23 11.09
N MET A 22 2.47 -0.62 11.18
CA MET A 22 3.20 -1.22 10.07
C MET A 22 2.54 -2.50 9.57
N HIS A 23 2.00 -3.33 10.47
CA HIS A 23 1.23 -4.52 10.11
C HIS A 23 -0.03 -4.14 9.33
N LYS A 24 -0.82 -3.17 9.81
CA LYS A 24 -2.02 -2.70 9.10
C LYS A 24 -1.70 -2.11 7.71
N VAL A 25 -0.62 -1.33 7.60
CA VAL A 25 -0.16 -0.77 6.31
C VAL A 25 0.30 -1.88 5.36
N THR A 26 0.94 -2.92 5.88
CA THR A 26 1.30 -4.12 5.09
C THR A 26 0.06 -4.85 4.59
N LEU A 27 -0.93 -5.06 5.45
CA LEU A 27 -2.20 -5.70 5.05
C LEU A 27 -2.94 -4.88 3.99
N ALA A 28 -2.90 -3.55 4.07
CA ALA A 28 -3.48 -2.69 3.04
C ALA A 28 -2.79 -2.90 1.68
N ALA A 29 -1.45 -2.92 1.63
CA ALA A 29 -0.70 -3.20 0.40
C ALA A 29 -0.97 -4.62 -0.14
N LYS A 30 -1.05 -5.62 0.75
CA LYS A 30 -1.45 -6.97 0.39
C LYS A 30 -2.85 -6.98 -0.24
N GLY A 31 -3.83 -6.32 0.38
CA GLY A 31 -5.20 -6.25 -0.15
C GLY A 31 -5.27 -5.62 -1.54
N VAL A 32 -4.49 -4.57 -1.80
CA VAL A 32 -4.39 -3.99 -3.16
C VAL A 32 -3.78 -4.98 -4.14
N ALA A 33 -2.72 -5.71 -3.76
CA ALA A 33 -2.12 -6.73 -4.62
C ALA A 33 -3.09 -7.89 -4.90
N ASP A 34 -3.84 -8.34 -3.90
CA ASP A 34 -4.85 -9.40 -4.04
C ASP A 34 -5.96 -8.97 -5.01
N ARG A 35 -6.51 -7.75 -4.84
CA ARG A 35 -7.49 -7.20 -5.79
C ARG A 35 -6.92 -7.02 -7.19
N ALA A 36 -5.67 -6.56 -7.33
CA ALA A 36 -5.03 -6.47 -8.64
C ALA A 36 -4.87 -7.85 -9.30
N ASN A 37 -4.61 -8.90 -8.52
CA ASN A 37 -4.57 -10.27 -9.03
C ASN A 37 -5.95 -10.81 -9.45
N MET A 38 -7.03 -10.30 -8.86
CA MET A 38 -8.41 -10.59 -9.31
C MET A 38 -8.77 -9.81 -10.58
N LEU A 39 -8.29 -8.57 -10.72
CA LEU A 39 -8.60 -7.67 -11.83
C LEU A 39 -7.72 -7.85 -13.07
N LYS A 40 -6.62 -8.61 -12.96
CA LYS A 40 -5.66 -8.80 -14.05
C LYS A 40 -6.35 -9.34 -15.30
N SER A 41 -5.98 -8.79 -16.45
CA SER A 41 -6.46 -9.28 -17.75
C SER A 41 -5.55 -10.39 -18.29
N SER A 42 -4.26 -10.37 -17.93
CA SER A 42 -3.32 -11.43 -18.32
C SER A 42 -3.24 -12.54 -17.25
N PRO A 43 -3.44 -13.83 -17.62
CA PRO A 43 -3.30 -14.93 -16.67
C PRO A 43 -1.88 -15.05 -16.11
N ARG A 44 -0.86 -14.63 -16.87
CA ARG A 44 0.56 -14.63 -16.49
C ARG A 44 0.95 -13.45 -15.59
N ALA A 45 0.08 -12.45 -15.42
CA ALA A 45 0.35 -11.34 -14.51
C ALA A 45 0.25 -11.83 -13.05
N GLN A 46 1.22 -11.41 -12.25
CA GLN A 46 1.25 -11.67 -10.81
C GLN A 46 1.67 -10.38 -10.11
N TYR A 47 0.76 -9.84 -9.32
CA TYR A 47 0.99 -8.66 -8.49
C TYR A 47 1.42 -9.11 -7.10
N GLY A 48 2.44 -8.45 -6.56
CA GLY A 48 2.97 -8.70 -5.23
C GLY A 48 2.85 -7.48 -4.34
N TYR A 49 3.34 -7.60 -3.12
CA TYR A 49 3.46 -6.48 -2.19
C TYR A 49 4.82 -6.53 -1.47
N ALA A 50 5.28 -5.36 -1.04
CA ALA A 50 6.42 -5.20 -0.15
C ALA A 50 5.90 -4.85 1.25
N VAL A 51 6.47 -5.51 2.27
CA VAL A 51 6.14 -5.24 3.67
C VAL A 51 6.46 -3.79 4.06
N ALA A 52 5.75 -3.29 5.07
CA ALA A 52 5.92 -1.91 5.50
C ALA A 52 7.36 -1.64 5.99
N GLN A 53 7.90 -0.49 5.60
CA GLN A 53 9.17 0.04 6.07
C GLN A 53 8.96 1.40 6.72
N THR A 54 9.80 1.74 7.70
CA THR A 54 9.77 3.05 8.33
C THR A 54 10.34 4.11 7.38
N THR A 55 9.82 5.33 7.49
CA THR A 55 10.27 6.50 6.73
C THR A 55 10.48 7.68 7.65
N SER A 56 11.02 8.79 7.13
CA SER A 56 11.12 10.04 7.90
C SER A 56 9.77 10.57 8.42
N LYS A 57 8.64 10.14 7.82
CA LYS A 57 7.28 10.63 8.11
C LYS A 57 6.36 9.59 8.79
N GLY A 58 6.73 8.31 8.86
CA GLY A 58 5.88 7.25 9.36
C GLY A 58 6.30 5.90 8.83
N SER A 59 5.39 5.19 8.16
CA SER A 59 5.63 3.92 7.48
C SER A 59 4.99 3.88 6.09
N ILE A 60 5.52 3.04 5.21
CA ILE A 60 5.01 2.83 3.84
C ILE A 60 5.12 1.35 3.46
N ALA A 61 4.11 0.80 2.79
CA ALA A 61 4.14 -0.48 2.10
C ALA A 61 3.69 -0.27 0.65
N LEU A 62 4.04 -1.20 -0.25
CA LEU A 62 3.77 -1.04 -1.69
C LEU A 62 3.09 -2.29 -2.25
N ALA A 63 2.01 -2.12 -3.00
CA ALA A 63 1.60 -3.10 -4.00
C ALA A 63 2.40 -2.86 -5.28
N SER A 64 2.84 -3.92 -5.95
CA SER A 64 3.84 -3.80 -7.01
C SER A 64 3.72 -4.87 -8.10
N THR A 65 4.24 -4.52 -9.27
CA THR A 65 4.51 -5.44 -10.38
C THR A 65 5.93 -6.04 -10.32
N LYS A 66 6.69 -5.74 -9.27
CA LYS A 66 8.07 -6.22 -9.11
C LYS A 66 8.11 -7.76 -9.19
N GLY A 67 9.02 -8.28 -10.01
CA GLY A 67 9.13 -9.72 -10.26
C GLY A 67 8.24 -10.25 -11.39
N SER A 68 7.32 -9.46 -11.94
CA SER A 68 6.45 -9.90 -13.05
C SER A 68 6.43 -8.89 -14.22
N ALA A 69 7.15 -9.20 -15.30
CA ALA A 69 7.08 -8.43 -16.54
C ALA A 69 5.68 -8.44 -17.16
N ALA A 70 4.94 -9.54 -16.98
CA ALA A 70 3.53 -9.63 -17.39
C ALA A 70 2.65 -8.65 -16.60
N ALA A 71 2.83 -8.54 -15.27
CA ALA A 71 2.11 -7.57 -14.46
C ALA A 71 2.45 -6.12 -14.83
N LYS A 72 3.71 -5.82 -15.21
CA LYS A 72 4.07 -4.48 -15.73
C LYS A 72 3.27 -4.11 -16.97
N ARG A 73 3.20 -5.02 -17.95
CA ARG A 73 2.44 -4.79 -19.20
C ARG A 73 0.94 -4.73 -18.95
N ASP A 74 0.41 -5.65 -18.14
CA ASP A 74 -0.99 -5.68 -17.74
C ASP A 74 -1.39 -4.36 -17.08
N ASN A 75 -0.62 -3.92 -16.07
CA ASN A 75 -0.87 -2.67 -15.37
C ASN A 75 -0.80 -1.45 -16.30
N ALA A 76 0.22 -1.38 -17.16
CA ALA A 76 0.39 -0.26 -18.08
C ALA A 76 -0.77 -0.14 -19.09
N LYS A 77 -1.35 -1.27 -19.52
CA LYS A 77 -2.44 -1.29 -20.48
C LYS A 77 -3.82 -1.11 -19.84
N HIS A 78 -4.00 -1.59 -18.61
CA HIS A 78 -5.32 -1.72 -17.99
C HIS A 78 -5.51 -0.88 -16.71
N ASN A 79 -4.45 -0.19 -16.25
CA ASN A 79 -4.43 0.55 -14.99
C ASN A 79 -4.85 -0.31 -13.78
N THR A 80 -4.45 -1.59 -13.80
CA THR A 80 -4.93 -2.61 -12.85
C THR A 80 -4.68 -2.23 -11.38
N LEU A 81 -3.49 -1.73 -11.04
CA LEU A 81 -3.19 -1.27 -9.67
C LEU A 81 -4.01 -0.05 -9.27
N LEU A 82 -4.26 0.89 -10.20
CA LEU A 82 -5.08 2.06 -9.91
C LEU A 82 -6.52 1.66 -9.56
N LYS A 83 -7.08 0.71 -10.32
CA LYS A 83 -8.41 0.16 -10.06
C LYS A 83 -8.47 -0.61 -8.74
N ALA A 84 -7.39 -1.32 -8.39
CA ALA A 84 -7.31 -2.10 -7.15
C ALA A 84 -7.18 -1.25 -5.87
N VAL A 85 -6.88 0.04 -5.96
CA VAL A 85 -6.80 0.95 -4.80
C VAL A 85 -8.20 1.34 -4.31
N ILE A 86 -9.19 1.36 -5.19
CA ILE A 86 -10.58 1.65 -4.83
C ILE A 86 -11.13 0.40 -4.13
N PRO A 87 -11.52 0.46 -2.85
CA PRO A 87 -12.31 -0.62 -2.26
C PRO A 87 -13.62 -0.70 -3.04
N ASP A 88 -14.06 -1.89 -3.43
CA ASP A 88 -15.44 -2.08 -3.88
C ASP A 88 -16.36 -1.41 -2.83
N GLY A 89 -17.23 -0.52 -3.30
CA GLY A 89 -17.98 0.45 -2.48
C GLY A 89 -18.69 -0.13 -1.27
#